data_AF-A0A1E3W8A6-F1
#
_entry.id   AF-A0A1E3W8A6-F1
#
_cell.length_a   1.000
_cell.length_b   1.000
_cell.length_c   1.000
_cell.angle_alpha   90.00
_cell.angle_beta   90.00
_cell.angle_gamma   90.00
#
_symmetry.space_group_name_H-M   'P 1'
#
loop_
_entity.id
_entity.type
_entity.pdbx_description
1 polymer ?
#
loop_
_entity_poly.entity_id
_entity_poly.type
_entity_poly.pdbx_seq_one_letter_code
_entity_poly.pdbx_strand_id
1 'polypeptide(L)'
;MVGDQAFERGSRVQEVHLGGPSPLRRLMLASMASISYPGSQAEQLLLAPQELRTADPSFATEVYNGHFGLAGKLAELGAESPFEIRPPSANWARELYGFGWLRHLRAADSELSREQAKALVHDFIRLRRSVHGLAWQPEIVARRVISWLSNSVLILDSGEPQAYEAFLKALTAQLRYLSASYRDTPDGTPRLLTLMALLYAGLCIAEQQAVVDATRGPSARSSTGRSSPMAGISPATRKPSSSCCSTCCRFGNVS
;
A
#
# COMPACT_ATOMS: atom_id res chain seq x y z
N MET A 1 12.02 47.91 37.32
CA MET A 1 11.99 46.80 38.30
C MET A 1 10.56 46.28 38.35
N VAL A 2 10.39 44.95 38.48
CA VAL A 2 9.15 44.15 38.27
C VAL A 2 8.90 43.86 36.78
N GLY A 3 8.88 42.62 36.29
CA GLY A 3 9.06 41.32 36.93
C GLY A 3 9.33 40.29 35.84
N ASP A 4 10.38 39.51 36.08
CA ASP A 4 10.79 38.30 35.40
C ASP A 4 9.69 37.24 35.54
N GLN A 5 9.13 36.76 34.43
CA GLN A 5 8.25 35.59 34.40
C GLN A 5 8.76 34.66 33.31
N ALA A 6 9.81 33.95 33.68
CA ALA A 6 10.28 32.72 33.08
C ALA A 6 9.10 31.83 32.69
N PHE A 7 8.89 31.67 31.39
CA PHE A 7 8.03 30.64 30.84
C PHE A 7 8.81 29.31 30.82
N GLU A 8 9.15 28.83 32.01
CA GLU A 8 9.61 27.48 32.27
C GLU A 8 8.42 26.52 32.09
N ARG A 9 8.01 26.31 30.83
CA ARG A 9 7.05 25.26 30.49
C ARG A 9 7.81 23.94 30.47
N GLY A 10 7.96 23.36 31.66
CA GLY A 10 8.59 22.06 31.87
C GLY A 10 8.07 21.02 30.88
N SER A 11 8.92 20.67 29.91
CA SER A 11 8.70 19.55 29.02
C SER A 11 8.87 18.28 29.85
N ARG A 12 7.78 17.81 30.43
CA ARG A 12 7.71 16.49 31.04
C ARG A 12 7.93 15.50 29.90
N VAL A 13 9.16 15.01 29.76
CA VAL A 13 9.53 13.94 28.83
C VAL A 13 8.73 12.71 29.26
N GLN A 14 7.55 12.55 28.66
CA GLN A 14 6.70 11.41 28.90
C GLN A 14 7.39 10.22 28.26
N GLU A 15 7.84 9.26 29.06
CA GLU A 15 8.37 8.00 28.56
C GLU A 15 7.28 7.31 27.75
N VAL A 16 7.38 7.41 26.43
CA VAL A 16 6.46 6.76 25.50
C VAL A 16 6.80 5.28 25.49
N HIS A 17 6.01 4.47 26.21
CA HIS A 17 6.03 3.02 26.03
C HIS A 17 5.48 2.68 24.64
N LEU A 18 6.36 2.60 23.66
CA LEU A 18 6.09 2.20 22.27
C LEU A 18 5.89 0.68 22.21
N GLY A 19 4.79 0.20 22.78
CA GLY A 19 4.44 -1.23 22.77
C GLY A 19 4.32 -1.76 21.35
N GLY A 20 4.83 -2.96 21.08
CA GLY A 20 4.72 -3.65 19.80
C GLY A 20 5.23 -5.09 19.92
N PRO A 21 5.08 -5.91 18.87
CA PRO A 21 5.56 -7.29 18.90
C PRO A 21 7.08 -7.33 19.12
N SER A 22 7.56 -8.27 19.95
CA SER A 22 8.98 -8.43 20.24
C SER A 22 9.78 -8.78 18.97
N PRO A 23 11.07 -8.39 18.89
CA PRO A 23 11.90 -8.64 17.69
C PRO A 23 12.02 -10.13 17.35
N LEU A 24 12.03 -11.01 18.37
CA LEU A 24 12.03 -12.46 18.18
C LEU A 24 10.74 -12.96 17.53
N ARG A 25 9.57 -12.48 17.99
CA ARG A 25 8.28 -12.85 17.40
C ARG A 25 8.18 -12.39 15.95
N ARG A 26 8.73 -11.22 15.63
CA ARG A 26 8.82 -10.72 14.24
C ARG A 26 9.67 -11.64 13.35
N LEU A 27 10.84 -12.07 13.82
CA LEU A 27 11.71 -12.95 13.06
C LEU A 27 11.03 -14.30 12.80
N MET A 28 10.42 -14.90 13.83
CA MET A 28 9.69 -16.16 13.67
C MET A 28 8.52 -16.05 12.68
N LEU A 29 7.72 -14.99 12.77
CA LEU A 29 6.61 -14.76 11.83
C LEU A 29 7.12 -14.53 10.40
N ALA A 30 8.23 -13.81 10.21
CA ALA A 30 8.84 -13.60 8.90
C ALA A 30 9.40 -14.91 8.30
N SER A 31 9.94 -15.81 9.14
CA SER A 31 10.45 -17.13 8.74
C SER A 31 9.33 -18.12 8.41
N MET A 32 8.17 -18.05 9.08
CA MET A 32 6.99 -18.87 8.77
C MET A 32 6.13 -18.30 7.62
N ALA A 33 6.40 -17.07 7.20
CA ALA A 33 5.64 -16.41 6.14
C ALA A 33 5.90 -16.97 4.73
N SER A 34 7.00 -17.69 4.49
CA SER A 34 7.19 -18.45 3.23
C SER A 34 6.22 -19.62 3.10
N ILE A 35 5.67 -20.11 4.21
CA ILE A 35 4.69 -21.20 4.27
C ILE A 35 3.25 -20.66 4.24
N SER A 36 3.03 -19.43 4.72
CA SER A 36 1.68 -18.87 4.91
C SER A 36 1.29 -17.73 3.97
N TYR A 37 2.22 -17.14 3.20
CA TYR A 37 1.90 -16.20 2.13
C TYR A 37 1.73 -16.98 0.82
N PRO A 38 0.50 -17.14 0.31
CA PRO A 38 0.21 -17.99 -0.84
C PRO A 38 0.64 -17.37 -2.18
N GLY A 39 1.08 -16.11 -2.19
CA GLY A 39 1.52 -15.40 -3.40
C GLY A 39 3.02 -15.48 -3.67
N SER A 40 3.43 -15.18 -4.91
CA SER A 40 4.84 -15.04 -5.30
C SER A 40 5.45 -13.73 -4.79
N GLN A 41 6.76 -13.50 -4.99
CA GLN A 41 7.34 -12.18 -4.69
C GLN A 41 6.65 -11.12 -5.55
N ALA A 42 6.50 -9.89 -5.03
CA ALA A 42 5.97 -8.81 -5.84
C ALA A 42 6.99 -8.43 -6.91
N GLU A 43 6.74 -8.82 -8.17
CA GLU A 43 7.63 -8.55 -9.30
C GLU A 43 7.18 -7.33 -10.11
N GLN A 44 5.87 -7.11 -10.21
CA GLN A 44 5.29 -6.00 -10.97
C GLN A 44 4.05 -5.42 -10.29
N LEU A 45 3.99 -4.09 -10.23
CA LEU A 45 2.80 -3.36 -9.79
C LEU A 45 1.93 -3.01 -11.01
N LEU A 46 0.70 -3.51 -11.03
CA LEU A 46 -0.26 -3.33 -12.12
C LEU A 46 -1.10 -2.06 -11.98
N LEU A 47 -1.36 -1.62 -10.74
CA LEU A 47 -2.27 -0.52 -10.45
C LEU A 47 -1.86 0.24 -9.18
N ALA A 48 -2.02 1.56 -9.22
CA ALA A 48 -1.94 2.45 -8.05
C ALA A 48 -3.34 3.06 -7.81
N PRO A 49 -4.10 2.61 -6.80
CA PRO A 49 -5.49 3.08 -6.65
C PRO A 49 -5.56 4.48 -6.04
N GLN A 50 -6.61 5.22 -6.38
CA GLN A 50 -6.78 6.62 -5.97
C GLN A 50 -7.10 6.72 -4.47
N GLU A 51 -6.39 7.60 -3.77
CA GLU A 51 -6.57 7.90 -2.34
C GLU A 51 -7.56 9.07 -2.19
N LEU A 52 -8.65 8.88 -1.42
CA LEU A 52 -9.78 9.82 -1.29
C LEU A 52 -9.73 10.74 -0.05
N ARG A 53 -8.66 10.70 0.76
CA ARG A 53 -8.54 11.58 1.93
C ARG A 53 -8.05 12.95 1.49
N THR A 54 -8.51 13.99 2.19
CA THR A 54 -8.02 15.35 1.98
C THR A 54 -6.50 15.40 2.12
N ALA A 55 -5.86 15.96 1.09
CA ALA A 55 -4.43 16.16 1.03
C ALA A 55 -4.12 17.65 1.16
N ASP A 56 -3.16 17.97 2.00
CA ASP A 56 -2.63 19.32 2.18
C ASP A 56 -1.25 19.45 1.49
N PRO A 57 -1.11 20.27 0.44
CA PRO A 57 0.16 20.45 -0.25
C PRO A 57 1.19 21.26 0.56
N SER A 58 0.79 22.09 1.54
CA SER A 58 1.76 22.91 2.31
C SER A 58 2.71 22.05 3.16
N PHE A 59 2.30 20.82 3.48
CA PHE A 59 3.13 19.84 4.15
C PHE A 59 4.47 19.61 3.44
N ALA A 60 4.53 19.65 2.10
CA ALA A 60 5.78 19.48 1.37
C ALA A 60 6.81 20.58 1.72
N THR A 61 6.34 21.82 1.84
CA THR A 61 7.16 22.96 2.23
C THR A 61 7.60 22.86 3.70
N GLU A 62 6.73 22.38 4.59
CA GLU A 62 7.11 22.12 5.98
C GLU A 62 8.25 21.09 6.05
N VAL A 63 8.09 19.96 5.37
CA VAL A 63 9.12 18.89 5.33
C VAL A 63 10.43 19.41 4.76
N TYR A 64 10.37 20.24 3.71
CA TYR A 64 11.56 20.88 3.14
C TYR A 64 12.29 21.77 4.14
N ASN A 65 11.54 22.50 4.97
CA ASN A 65 12.08 23.36 6.02
C ASN A 65 12.49 22.58 7.28
N GLY A 66 12.55 21.24 7.24
CA GLY A 66 12.89 20.42 8.40
C GLY A 66 11.76 20.31 9.43
N HIS A 67 10.51 20.55 9.05
CA HIS A 67 9.36 20.49 9.94
C HIS A 67 8.45 19.33 9.57
N PHE A 68 8.18 18.44 10.52
CA PHE A 68 7.36 17.25 10.27
C PHE A 68 6.14 17.21 11.20
N GLY A 69 5.06 17.87 10.77
CA GLY A 69 3.80 17.96 11.51
C GLY A 69 2.92 16.72 11.33
N LEU A 70 2.75 15.90 12.37
CA LEU A 70 1.85 14.74 12.35
C LEU A 70 1.04 14.61 13.63
N ALA A 71 -0.22 14.16 13.52
CA ALA A 71 -1.11 13.92 14.66
C ALA A 71 -1.18 15.12 15.65
N GLY A 72 -1.13 16.36 15.14
CA GLY A 72 -1.16 17.58 15.95
C GLY A 72 0.12 17.86 16.75
N LYS A 73 1.23 17.19 16.43
CA LYS A 73 2.56 17.42 17.00
C LYS A 73 3.55 17.74 15.89
N LEU A 74 4.46 18.67 16.16
CA LEU A 74 5.53 19.04 15.26
C LEU A 74 6.84 18.41 15.74
N ALA A 75 7.59 17.83 14.82
CA ALA A 75 8.97 17.41 15.03
C ALA A 75 9.90 18.26 14.15
N GLU A 76 10.97 18.77 14.73
CA GLU A 76 12.03 19.48 14.01
C GLU A 76 13.09 18.45 13.59
N LEU A 77 13.22 18.28 12.29
CA LEU A 77 14.22 17.48 11.61
C LEU A 77 15.38 18.42 11.30
N GLY A 78 16.52 18.20 11.96
CA GLY A 78 17.77 18.87 11.57
C GLY A 78 18.27 18.32 10.23
N ALA A 79 19.47 17.76 10.22
CA ALA A 79 20.01 17.00 9.07
C ALA A 79 19.68 15.49 9.13
N GLU A 80 18.82 15.08 10.06
CA GLU A 80 18.54 13.66 10.36
C GLU A 80 17.23 13.19 9.71
N SER A 81 17.15 11.88 9.45
CA SER A 81 15.93 11.27 8.93
C SER A 81 14.84 11.27 10.02
N PRO A 82 13.55 11.48 9.70
CA PRO A 82 12.46 11.44 10.69
C PRO A 82 12.31 10.08 11.38
N PHE A 83 12.92 9.02 10.84
CA PHE A 83 12.92 7.68 11.42
C PHE A 83 14.01 7.46 12.48
N GLU A 84 14.99 8.37 12.59
CA GLU A 84 16.10 8.27 13.55
C GLU A 84 15.88 9.16 14.78
N ILE A 85 15.05 10.19 14.67
CA ILE A 85 14.71 11.07 15.79
C ILE A 85 13.85 10.37 16.85
N ARG A 86 13.92 10.85 18.09
CA ARG A 86 12.98 10.44 19.13
C ARG A 86 11.58 11.01 18.81
N PRO A 87 10.54 10.17 18.66
CA PRO A 87 9.23 10.66 18.30
C PRO A 87 8.62 11.50 19.44
N PRO A 88 7.99 12.66 19.15
CA PRO A 88 7.39 13.53 20.17
C PRO A 88 6.17 12.90 20.85
N SER A 89 5.51 11.93 20.21
CA SER A 89 4.42 11.15 20.80
C SER A 89 4.24 9.81 20.07
N ALA A 90 3.55 8.86 20.72
CA ALA A 90 3.19 7.60 20.06
C ALA A 90 2.29 7.82 18.84
N ASN A 91 1.32 8.75 18.91
CA ASN A 91 0.42 9.02 17.79
C ASN A 91 1.17 9.64 16.59
N TRP A 92 2.13 10.52 16.86
CA TRP A 92 3.01 11.05 15.83
C TRP A 92 3.80 9.91 15.15
N ALA A 93 4.38 9.00 15.95
CA ALA A 93 5.08 7.84 15.41
C ALA A 93 4.17 6.91 14.58
N ARG A 94 2.91 6.70 15.01
CA ARG A 94 1.93 5.90 14.26
C ARG A 94 1.67 6.48 12.87
N GLU A 95 1.48 7.79 12.78
CA GLU A 95 1.27 8.47 11.50
C GLU A 95 2.54 8.47 10.64
N LEU A 96 3.72 8.67 11.25
CA LEU A 96 5.01 8.61 10.54
C LEU A 96 5.18 7.23 9.88
N TYR A 97 5.10 6.17 10.68
CA TYR A 97 5.30 4.80 10.22
C TYR A 97 4.14 4.26 9.40
N GLY A 98 2.98 4.94 9.38
CA GLY A 98 1.84 4.60 8.53
C GLY A 98 1.95 5.15 7.11
N PHE A 99 2.88 6.07 6.82
CA PHE A 99 3.12 6.67 5.50
C PHE A 99 1.92 7.37 4.84
N GLY A 100 0.85 7.64 5.60
CA GLY A 100 -0.33 8.32 5.07
C GLY A 100 0.00 9.71 4.52
N TRP A 101 1.03 10.36 5.06
CA TRP A 101 1.51 11.68 4.65
C TRP A 101 2.10 11.71 3.23
N LEU A 102 2.40 10.58 2.58
CA LEU A 102 2.81 10.55 1.16
C LEU A 102 1.78 11.19 0.23
N ARG A 103 0.49 11.11 0.58
CA ARG A 103 -0.58 11.76 -0.18
C ARG A 103 -0.42 13.28 -0.25
N HIS A 104 0.19 13.88 0.77
CA HIS A 104 0.44 15.32 0.87
C HIS A 104 1.56 15.74 -0.09
N LEU A 105 2.65 14.96 -0.13
CA LEU A 105 3.73 15.17 -1.09
C LEU A 105 3.28 14.95 -2.55
N ARG A 106 2.38 13.99 -2.76
CA ARG A 106 1.73 13.78 -4.07
C ARG A 106 0.90 15.00 -4.48
N ALA A 107 0.13 15.57 -3.57
CA ALA A 107 -0.74 16.72 -3.85
C ALA A 107 0.04 18.01 -4.14
N ALA A 108 1.28 18.14 -3.66
CA ALA A 108 2.15 19.27 -3.96
C ALA A 108 2.68 19.27 -5.41
N ASP A 109 2.68 18.10 -6.09
CA ASP A 109 2.99 17.90 -7.51
C ASP A 109 4.23 18.64 -8.05
N SER A 110 5.29 18.73 -7.23
CA SER A 110 6.55 19.37 -7.58
C SER A 110 7.67 18.33 -7.73
N GLU A 111 8.69 18.61 -8.53
CA GLU A 111 9.87 17.72 -8.61
C GLU A 111 10.55 17.56 -7.25
N LEU A 112 10.68 18.67 -6.50
CA LEU A 112 11.21 18.66 -5.14
C LEU A 112 10.43 17.73 -4.21
N SER A 113 9.09 17.82 -4.19
CA SER A 113 8.26 16.98 -3.32
C SER A 113 8.30 15.50 -3.70
N ARG A 114 8.51 15.18 -5.00
CA ARG A 114 8.74 13.81 -5.48
C ARG A 114 10.07 13.26 -4.97
N GLU A 115 11.15 14.02 -5.10
CA GLU A 115 12.47 13.60 -4.60
C GLU A 115 12.49 13.45 -3.08
N GLN A 116 11.83 14.35 -2.34
CA GLN A 116 11.65 14.20 -0.89
C GLN A 116 10.90 12.92 -0.52
N ALA A 117 9.82 12.58 -1.25
CA ALA A 117 9.05 11.36 -0.99
C ALA A 117 9.90 10.11 -1.23
N LYS A 118 10.65 10.06 -2.33
CA LYS A 118 11.58 8.97 -2.67
C LYS A 118 12.64 8.80 -1.60
N ALA A 119 13.30 9.89 -1.20
CA ALA A 119 14.35 9.90 -0.18
C ALA A 119 13.84 9.34 1.15
N LEU A 120 12.68 9.82 1.63
CA LEU A 120 12.10 9.36 2.90
C LEU A 120 11.70 7.88 2.86
N VAL A 121 11.16 7.38 1.75
CA VAL A 121 10.83 5.95 1.62
C VAL A 121 12.11 5.11 1.58
N HIS A 122 13.13 5.55 0.85
CA HIS A 122 14.42 4.88 0.79
C HIS A 122 15.11 4.82 2.16
N ASP A 123 15.13 5.92 2.90
CA ASP A 123 15.64 5.98 4.27
C ASP A 123 14.97 4.96 5.17
N PHE A 124 13.63 4.89 5.13
CA PHE A 124 12.91 3.89 5.89
C PHE A 124 13.29 2.47 5.47
N ILE A 125 13.43 2.18 4.18
CA ILE A 125 13.83 0.86 3.70
C ILE A 125 15.23 0.52 4.23
N ARG A 126 16.17 1.46 4.22
CA ARG A 126 17.52 1.28 4.79
C ARG A 126 17.46 1.02 6.30
N LEU A 127 16.67 1.80 7.02
CA LEU A 127 16.56 1.76 8.48
C LEU A 127 15.58 0.69 9.00
N ARG A 128 14.81 0.01 8.16
CA ARG A 128 13.74 -0.93 8.58
C ARG A 128 14.18 -2.03 9.55
N ARG A 129 15.48 -2.32 9.63
CA ARG A 129 16.06 -3.30 10.55
C ARG A 129 16.23 -2.74 11.97
N SER A 130 16.46 -1.44 12.14
CA SER A 130 16.56 -0.77 13.45
C SER A 130 15.21 -0.30 13.98
N VAL A 131 14.21 -0.15 13.10
CA VAL A 131 12.86 0.24 13.52
C VAL A 131 12.15 -0.95 14.20
N HIS A 132 11.71 -0.75 15.45
CA HIS A 132 11.15 -1.80 16.30
C HIS A 132 9.85 -1.39 17.02
N GLY A 133 9.16 -2.36 17.62
CA GLY A 133 7.99 -2.11 18.46
C GLY A 133 6.81 -1.57 17.67
N LEU A 134 6.44 -0.31 17.92
CA LEU A 134 5.26 0.34 17.39
C LEU A 134 5.16 0.23 15.86
N ALA A 135 6.24 0.47 15.11
CA ALA A 135 6.21 0.45 13.64
C ALA A 135 5.84 -0.90 13.00
N TRP A 136 5.90 -1.99 13.78
CA TRP A 136 5.52 -3.34 13.35
C TRP A 136 4.16 -3.78 13.88
N GLN A 137 3.38 -2.90 14.52
CA GLN A 137 1.99 -3.22 14.81
C GLN A 137 1.24 -3.51 13.50
N PRO A 138 0.42 -4.59 13.43
CA PRO A 138 -0.25 -5.00 12.20
C PRO A 138 -1.06 -3.88 11.54
N GLU A 139 -1.77 -3.06 12.32
CA GLU A 139 -2.53 -1.91 11.81
C GLU A 139 -1.65 -0.87 11.12
N ILE A 140 -0.43 -0.62 11.62
CA ILE A 140 0.49 0.37 11.07
C ILE A 140 1.13 -0.17 9.80
N VAL A 141 1.54 -1.44 9.81
CA VAL A 141 2.08 -2.09 8.61
C VAL A 141 1.01 -2.18 7.52
N ALA A 142 -0.25 -2.47 7.87
CA ALA A 142 -1.36 -2.47 6.93
C ALA A 142 -1.57 -1.08 6.29
N ARG A 143 -1.60 -0.01 7.11
CA ARG A 143 -1.69 1.37 6.62
C ARG A 143 -0.50 1.74 5.72
N ARG A 144 0.71 1.29 6.08
CA ARG A 144 1.91 1.51 5.28
C ARG A 144 1.82 0.85 3.91
N VAL A 145 1.44 -0.43 3.86
CA VAL A 145 1.25 -1.18 2.61
C VAL A 145 0.25 -0.47 1.71
N ILE A 146 -0.93 -0.08 2.23
CA ILE A 146 -1.94 0.63 1.45
C ILE A 146 -1.39 1.97 0.93
N SER A 147 -0.70 2.75 1.78
CA SER A 147 -0.15 4.05 1.40
C SER A 147 0.95 3.93 0.35
N TRP A 148 1.82 2.92 0.45
CA TRP A 148 2.87 2.63 -0.53
C TRP A 148 2.29 2.21 -1.88
N LEU A 149 1.28 1.34 -1.88
CA LEU A 149 0.61 0.89 -3.10
C LEU A 149 -0.16 2.04 -3.79
N SER A 150 -0.84 2.89 -3.01
CA SER A 150 -1.60 4.04 -3.54
C SER A 150 -0.71 5.13 -4.13
N ASN A 151 0.51 5.30 -3.59
CA ASN A 151 1.46 6.33 -4.01
C ASN A 151 2.67 5.71 -4.73
N SER A 152 2.54 4.53 -5.31
CA SER A 152 3.66 3.83 -5.94
C SER A 152 4.23 4.58 -7.13
N VAL A 153 3.41 5.26 -7.94
CA VAL A 153 3.84 6.10 -9.06
C VAL A 153 4.70 7.28 -8.59
N LEU A 154 4.49 7.76 -7.37
CA LEU A 154 5.30 8.82 -6.77
C LEU A 154 6.69 8.30 -6.37
N ILE A 155 6.73 7.06 -5.86
CA ILE A 155 7.92 6.45 -5.27
C ILE A 155 8.80 5.78 -6.32
N LEU A 156 8.19 5.17 -7.33
CA LEU A 156 8.86 4.34 -8.32
C LEU A 156 9.18 5.18 -9.55
N ASP A 157 10.47 5.42 -9.77
CA ASP A 157 10.98 6.05 -10.99
C ASP A 157 11.54 4.99 -11.95
N SER A 158 11.23 5.15 -13.24
CA SER A 158 11.77 4.33 -14.31
C SER A 158 13.29 4.43 -14.47
N GLY A 159 13.92 5.48 -13.92
CA GLY A 159 15.37 5.70 -14.01
C GLY A 159 16.23 4.90 -13.02
N GLU A 160 15.64 4.27 -11.99
CA GLU A 160 16.39 3.67 -10.88
C GLU A 160 15.98 2.21 -10.57
N PRO A 161 16.46 1.24 -11.36
CA PRO A 161 16.05 -0.17 -11.21
C PRO A 161 16.43 -0.78 -9.85
N GLN A 162 17.55 -0.35 -9.25
CA GLN A 162 17.96 -0.86 -7.93
C GLN A 162 17.03 -0.39 -6.81
N ALA A 163 16.58 0.87 -6.85
CA ALA A 163 15.63 1.42 -5.89
C ALA A 163 14.26 0.72 -6.02
N TYR A 164 13.83 0.47 -7.26
CA TYR A 164 12.62 -0.30 -7.57
C TYR A 164 12.66 -1.71 -6.96
N GLU A 165 13.74 -2.47 -7.20
CA GLU A 165 13.90 -3.80 -6.59
C GLU A 165 13.93 -3.77 -5.06
N ALA A 166 14.64 -2.81 -4.48
CA ALA A 166 14.73 -2.67 -3.02
C ALA A 166 13.36 -2.37 -2.40
N PHE A 167 12.57 -1.52 -3.05
CA PHE A 167 11.19 -1.23 -2.67
C PHE A 167 10.30 -2.48 -2.73
N LEU A 168 10.32 -3.22 -3.84
CA LEU A 168 9.53 -4.45 -3.99
C LEU A 168 9.90 -5.53 -2.96
N LYS A 169 11.20 -5.70 -2.70
CA LYS A 169 11.70 -6.61 -1.64
C LYS A 169 11.19 -6.18 -0.26
N ALA A 170 11.19 -4.87 0.02
CA ALA A 170 10.69 -4.33 1.29
C ALA A 170 9.16 -4.47 1.42
N LEU A 171 8.41 -4.21 0.36
CA LEU A 171 6.96 -4.37 0.29
C LEU A 171 6.57 -5.84 0.52
N THR A 172 7.22 -6.76 -0.19
CA THR A 172 7.00 -8.22 -0.04
C THR A 172 7.24 -8.67 1.41
N ALA A 173 8.27 -8.14 2.08
CA ALA A 173 8.54 -8.46 3.47
C ALA A 173 7.41 -7.98 4.42
N GLN A 174 6.77 -6.85 4.14
CA GLN A 174 5.62 -6.36 4.92
C GLN A 174 4.37 -7.20 4.68
N LEU A 175 4.10 -7.60 3.43
CA LEU A 175 2.98 -8.48 3.09
C LEU A 175 3.12 -9.85 3.75
N ARG A 176 4.32 -10.43 3.70
CA ARG A 176 4.67 -11.67 4.41
C ARG A 176 4.43 -11.55 5.91
N TYR A 177 4.88 -10.45 6.51
CA TYR A 177 4.64 -10.19 7.93
C TYR A 177 3.14 -10.15 8.25
N LEU A 178 2.34 -9.39 7.50
CA LEU A 178 0.89 -9.30 7.69
C LEU A 178 0.19 -10.65 7.50
N SER A 179 0.58 -11.42 6.49
CA SER A 179 0.03 -12.74 6.19
C SER A 179 0.35 -13.77 7.27
N ALA A 180 1.48 -13.62 7.98
CA ALA A 180 1.80 -14.45 9.13
C ALA A 180 1.10 -13.96 10.41
N SER A 181 0.88 -12.64 10.56
CA SER A 181 0.36 -12.05 11.79
C SER A 181 -1.16 -11.90 11.86
N TYR A 182 -1.91 -11.99 10.74
CA TYR A 182 -3.34 -11.65 10.72
C TYR A 182 -4.20 -12.51 11.65
N ARG A 183 -3.79 -13.77 11.90
CA ARG A 183 -4.52 -14.71 12.79
C ARG A 183 -4.35 -14.35 14.27
N ASP A 184 -3.22 -13.73 14.61
CA ASP A 184 -2.87 -13.32 15.98
C ASP A 184 -3.25 -11.86 16.27
N THR A 185 -3.79 -11.16 15.28
CA THR A 185 -4.15 -9.74 15.40
C THR A 185 -5.45 -9.63 16.19
N PRO A 186 -5.56 -8.71 17.18
CA PRO A 186 -6.79 -8.51 17.93
C PRO A 186 -7.99 -8.28 17.01
N ASP A 187 -9.14 -8.85 17.39
CA ASP A 187 -10.38 -8.68 16.64
C ASP A 187 -10.83 -7.21 16.60
N GLY A 188 -11.57 -6.85 15.55
CA GLY A 188 -12.02 -5.48 15.27
C GLY A 188 -11.20 -4.79 14.18
N THR A 189 -10.96 -3.49 14.35
CA THR A 189 -10.34 -2.63 13.33
C THR A 189 -8.96 -3.08 12.86
N PRO A 190 -8.02 -3.51 13.74
CA PRO A 190 -6.67 -3.91 13.30
C PRO A 190 -6.67 -5.13 12.37
N ARG A 191 -7.51 -6.13 12.65
CA ARG A 191 -7.65 -7.34 11.83
C ARG A 191 -8.30 -7.02 10.48
N LEU A 192 -9.34 -6.19 10.48
CA LEU A 192 -9.98 -5.74 9.24
C LEU A 192 -8.99 -4.98 8.33
N LEU A 193 -8.24 -4.02 8.89
CA LEU A 193 -7.23 -3.27 8.14
C LEU A 193 -6.15 -4.19 7.56
N THR A 194 -5.71 -5.20 8.32
CA THR A 194 -4.74 -6.18 7.85
C THR A 194 -5.27 -6.98 6.65
N LEU A 195 -6.51 -7.47 6.72
CA LEU A 195 -7.16 -8.19 5.61
C LEU A 195 -7.37 -7.28 4.40
N MET A 196 -7.80 -6.03 4.61
CA MET A 196 -7.93 -5.04 3.54
C MET A 196 -6.60 -4.81 2.83
N ALA A 197 -5.50 -4.64 3.58
CA ALA A 197 -4.18 -4.44 2.99
C ALA A 197 -3.70 -5.65 2.17
N LEU A 198 -3.94 -6.88 2.64
CA LEU A 198 -3.60 -8.11 1.91
C LEU A 198 -4.43 -8.26 0.63
N LEU A 199 -5.75 -8.01 0.69
CA LEU A 199 -6.62 -8.00 -0.48
C LEU A 199 -6.20 -6.93 -1.49
N TYR A 200 -5.91 -5.73 -1.01
CA TYR A 200 -5.50 -4.61 -1.83
C TYR A 200 -4.17 -4.89 -2.53
N ALA A 201 -3.21 -5.50 -1.83
CA ALA A 201 -1.96 -5.96 -2.43
C ALA A 201 -2.19 -7.05 -3.49
N GLY A 202 -3.08 -8.00 -3.24
CA GLY A 202 -3.46 -9.03 -4.20
C GLY A 202 -4.11 -8.49 -5.49
N LEU A 203 -4.71 -7.30 -5.43
CA LEU A 203 -5.25 -6.60 -6.60
C LEU A 203 -4.19 -5.76 -7.33
N CYS A 204 -3.23 -5.19 -6.60
CA CYS A 204 -2.26 -4.25 -7.17
C CYS A 204 -1.02 -4.95 -7.74
N ILE A 205 -0.64 -6.13 -7.24
CA ILE A 205 0.58 -6.84 -7.63
C ILE A 205 0.22 -7.97 -8.59
N ALA A 206 0.95 -8.09 -9.70
CA ALA A 206 0.76 -9.15 -10.68
C ALA A 206 0.94 -10.55 -10.06
N GLU A 207 0.18 -11.53 -10.57
CA GLU A 207 0.28 -12.95 -10.18
C GLU A 207 0.04 -13.26 -8.70
N GLN A 208 -0.79 -12.46 -8.02
CA GLN A 208 -1.14 -12.67 -6.61
C GLN A 208 -2.55 -13.27 -6.39
N GLN A 209 -3.15 -13.94 -7.39
CA GLN A 209 -4.51 -14.51 -7.26
C GLN A 209 -4.66 -15.41 -6.03
N ALA A 210 -3.61 -16.16 -5.68
CA ALA A 210 -3.60 -17.03 -4.52
C ALA A 210 -3.76 -16.29 -3.16
N VAL A 211 -3.34 -15.01 -3.08
CA VAL A 211 -3.56 -14.16 -1.88
C VAL A 211 -5.02 -13.75 -1.78
N VAL A 212 -5.63 -13.34 -2.90
CA VAL A 212 -7.04 -12.97 -2.94
C VAL A 212 -7.93 -14.16 -2.56
N ASP A 213 -7.64 -15.35 -3.10
CA ASP A 213 -8.40 -16.57 -2.83
C ASP A 213 -8.26 -17.05 -1.39
N ALA A 214 -7.06 -16.98 -0.80
CA ALA A 214 -6.82 -17.36 0.59
C ALA A 214 -7.50 -16.40 1.59
N THR A 215 -7.57 -15.11 1.27
CA THR A 215 -8.18 -14.10 2.14
C THR A 215 -9.71 -14.13 2.09
N ARG A 216 -10.29 -14.68 1.01
CA ARG A 216 -11.75 -14.80 0.81
C ARG A 216 -12.41 -15.92 1.64
N GLY A 217 -11.62 -16.80 2.26
CA GLY A 217 -12.12 -17.95 3.03
C GLY A 217 -12.77 -19.05 2.17
N PRO A 218 -13.11 -20.23 2.75
CA PRO A 218 -13.58 -21.39 1.98
C PRO A 218 -14.92 -21.23 1.26
N SER A 219 -15.60 -20.09 1.39
CA SER A 219 -17.01 -19.93 1.04
C SER A 219 -17.28 -19.55 -0.42
N ALA A 220 -16.25 -19.42 -1.27
CA ALA A 220 -16.40 -19.05 -2.67
C ALA A 220 -16.09 -20.19 -3.66
N ARG A 221 -16.20 -21.46 -3.22
CA ARG A 221 -16.07 -22.62 -4.11
C ARG A 221 -17.41 -23.02 -4.74
N SER A 222 -18.11 -22.06 -5.33
CA SER A 222 -19.35 -22.35 -6.08
C SER A 222 -19.65 -21.29 -7.14
N SER A 223 -18.75 -21.10 -8.09
CA SER A 223 -19.11 -20.56 -9.41
C SER A 223 -18.04 -20.86 -10.45
N THR A 224 -17.60 -22.11 -10.55
CA THR A 224 -17.12 -22.64 -11.84
C THR A 224 -18.28 -23.40 -12.49
N GLY A 225 -19.41 -22.70 -12.62
CA GLY A 225 -20.47 -23.09 -13.52
C GLY A 225 -19.99 -22.83 -14.94
N ARG A 226 -19.37 -23.85 -15.53
CA ARG A 226 -19.36 -24.17 -16.97
C ARG A 226 -19.83 -23.01 -17.87
N SER A 227 -18.96 -22.05 -18.16
CA SER A 227 -19.13 -21.13 -19.28
C SER A 227 -18.68 -21.86 -20.55
N SER A 228 -19.61 -22.61 -21.15
CA SER A 228 -19.57 -22.89 -22.58
C SER A 228 -19.83 -21.57 -23.35
N PRO A 229 -19.21 -21.37 -24.52
CA PRO A 229 -19.22 -20.07 -25.20
C PRO A 229 -20.61 -19.72 -25.73
N MET A 230 -21.04 -18.46 -25.49
CA MET A 230 -22.25 -17.89 -26.08
C MET A 230 -22.14 -17.86 -27.60
N ALA A 231 -22.99 -18.64 -28.26
CA ALA A 231 -23.39 -18.42 -29.64
C ALA A 231 -24.16 -17.09 -29.75
N GLY A 232 -23.88 -16.35 -30.81
CA GLY A 232 -24.45 -15.04 -31.09
C GLY A 232 -25.96 -15.05 -31.25
N ILE A 233 -26.60 -13.99 -30.75
CA ILE A 233 -28.00 -13.68 -30.99
C ILE A 233 -28.04 -12.82 -32.26
N SER A 234 -28.76 -13.29 -33.27
CA SER A 234 -29.28 -12.46 -34.37
C SER A 234 -30.81 -12.66 -34.44
N PRO A 235 -31.60 -11.62 -34.73
CA PRO A 235 -33.03 -11.61 -34.43
C PRO A 235 -33.88 -12.25 -35.55
N ALA A 236 -35.07 -12.68 -35.13
CA ALA A 236 -36.06 -13.45 -35.86
C ALA A 236 -36.54 -12.86 -37.20
N THR A 237 -36.90 -13.73 -38.14
CA THR A 237 -38.18 -13.67 -38.88
C THR A 237 -38.48 -15.01 -39.58
N ARG A 238 -39.74 -15.45 -39.49
CA ARG A 238 -40.31 -16.68 -40.09
C ARG A 238 -40.35 -16.61 -41.62
N LYS A 239 -40.17 -17.75 -42.29
CA LYS A 239 -41.05 -18.25 -43.39
C LYS A 239 -40.74 -19.74 -43.72
N PRO A 240 -41.73 -20.57 -44.07
CA PRO A 240 -41.53 -21.99 -44.36
C PRO A 240 -41.41 -22.33 -45.86
N SER A 241 -40.82 -23.50 -46.11
CA SER A 241 -40.88 -24.38 -47.31
C SER A 241 -40.50 -23.81 -48.69
N SER A 242 -39.45 -24.39 -49.31
CA SER A 242 -39.57 -25.43 -50.35
C SER A 242 -38.30 -25.49 -51.23
N SER A 243 -37.76 -26.70 -51.38
CA SER A 243 -37.03 -27.29 -52.50
C SER A 243 -36.30 -26.44 -53.57
N CYS A 244 -35.10 -26.95 -53.88
CA CYS A 244 -34.58 -27.25 -55.23
C CYS A 244 -33.58 -26.29 -55.92
N CYS A 245 -32.48 -26.95 -56.33
CA CYS A 245 -31.73 -26.82 -57.58
C CYS A 245 -30.91 -25.55 -57.90
N SER A 246 -29.59 -25.78 -57.88
CA SER A 246 -28.65 -25.67 -59.02
C SER A 246 -28.62 -24.42 -59.92
N THR A 247 -27.37 -23.98 -60.18
CA THR A 247 -26.87 -23.49 -61.47
C THR A 247 -26.82 -21.98 -61.70
N CYS A 248 -25.71 -21.57 -62.32
CA CYS A 248 -25.46 -20.33 -63.09
C CYS A 248 -25.13 -19.06 -62.29
N CYS A 249 -23.89 -18.56 -62.40
CA CYS A 249 -23.38 -17.63 -63.42
C CYS A 249 -23.53 -16.17 -62.95
N ARG A 250 -22.44 -15.42 -62.76
CA ARG A 250 -21.57 -14.75 -63.75
C ARG A 250 -21.97 -13.26 -63.86
N PHE A 251 -20.93 -12.42 -63.96
CA PHE A 251 -20.92 -11.02 -64.41
C PHE A 251 -21.40 -9.89 -63.50
N GLY A 252 -20.58 -8.84 -63.47
CA GLY A 252 -21.09 -7.52 -63.86
C GLY A 252 -20.64 -6.36 -62.98
N ASN A 253 -19.49 -5.78 -63.33
CA ASN A 253 -19.00 -4.47 -62.89
C ASN A 253 -19.60 -3.39 -63.82
N VAL A 254 -20.23 -2.32 -63.30
CA VAL A 254 -20.57 -1.00 -63.88
C VAL A 254 -21.22 -0.22 -62.71
N SER A 255 -20.93 1.03 -62.31
CA SER A 255 -20.25 2.19 -62.88
C SER A 255 -19.72 3.06 -61.74
#